data_AF-A0A1I8F383-F1
#
_entry.id   AF-A0A1I8F383-F1
#
_cell.length_a   1.000
_cell.length_b   1.000
_cell.length_c   1.000
_cell.angle_alpha   90.00
_cell.angle_beta   90.00
_cell.angle_gamma   90.00
#
_symmetry.space_group_name_H-M   'P 1'
#
loop_
_entity.id
_entity.type
_entity.pdbx_description
1 polymer ?
#
loop_
_entity_poly.entity_id
_entity_poly.type
_entity_poly.pdbx_seq_one_letter_code
_entity_poly.pdbx_strand_id
1 'polypeptide(L)'
;TQAATLFDSLILLAHGLERMANARSIQVQPLKCSAPRQNARGATLLNYMRSMTSESGFATLTGPVEFDAQWRRSNFTLVAYELTRAGFNQ
;
A
#
# COMPACT_ATOMS: atom_id res chain seq x y z
N THR A 1 4.71 -13.80 -7.19
CA THR A 1 4.77 -12.61 -6.30
C THR A 1 3.87 -11.48 -6.80
N GLN A 2 3.84 -11.14 -8.10
CA GLN A 2 3.05 -10.01 -8.63
C GLN A 2 1.57 -9.97 -8.19
N ALA A 3 0.86 -11.09 -8.25
CA ALA A 3 -0.55 -11.15 -7.81
C ALA A 3 -0.73 -10.85 -6.30
N ALA A 4 0.18 -11.35 -5.46
CA ALA A 4 0.16 -11.08 -4.02
C ALA A 4 0.47 -9.61 -3.72
N THR A 5 1.42 -9.00 -4.44
CA THR A 5 1.70 -7.56 -4.32
C THR A 5 0.52 -6.70 -4.77
N LEU A 6 -0.22 -7.11 -5.80
CA LEU A 6 -1.44 -6.42 -6.22
C LEU A 6 -2.53 -6.51 -5.15
N PHE A 7 -2.72 -7.68 -4.56
CA PHE A 7 -3.64 -7.86 -3.43
C PHE A 7 -3.30 -6.92 -2.28
N ASP A 8 -2.04 -6.91 -1.84
CA ASP A 8 -1.58 -6.04 -0.75
C ASP A 8 -1.79 -4.55 -1.08
N SER A 9 -1.61 -4.17 -2.35
CA SER A 9 -1.85 -2.79 -2.81
C SER A 9 -3.32 -2.39 -2.73
N LEU A 10 -4.25 -3.32 -3.03
CA LEU A 10 -5.69 -3.09 -2.91
C LEU A 10 -6.12 -2.98 -1.45
N ILE A 11 -5.58 -3.83 -0.58
CA ILE A 11 -5.84 -3.78 0.87
C ILE A 11 -5.35 -2.44 1.44
N LEU A 12 -4.12 -2.02 1.10
CA LEU A 12 -3.57 -0.73 1.51
C LEU A 12 -4.43 0.44 1.04
N LEU A 13 -4.90 0.42 -0.21
CA LEU A 13 -5.78 1.47 -0.75
C LEU A 13 -7.13 1.50 -0.03
N ALA A 14 -7.76 0.34 0.18
CA ALA A 14 -9.08 0.24 0.79
C ALA A 14 -9.08 0.82 2.22
N HIS A 15 -8.13 0.40 3.06
CA HIS A 15 -8.02 0.92 4.42
C HIS A 15 -7.52 2.38 4.46
N GLY A 16 -6.66 2.79 3.53
CA GLY A 16 -6.26 4.19 3.41
C GLY A 16 -7.45 5.10 3.11
N LEU A 17 -8.34 4.65 2.21
CA LEU A 17 -9.60 5.32 1.90
C LEU A 17 -10.57 5.32 3.09
N GLU A 18 -10.72 4.19 3.79
CA GLU A 18 -11.55 4.08 4.99
C GLU A 18 -11.12 5.05 6.08
N ARG A 19 -9.82 5.07 6.41
CA ARG A 19 -9.25 5.99 7.42
C ARG A 19 -9.43 7.45 7.00
N MET A 20 -9.27 7.74 5.72
CA MET A 20 -9.51 9.06 5.17
C MET A 20 -10.99 9.46 5.26
N ALA A 21 -11.91 8.55 4.95
CA ALA A 21 -13.36 8.78 4.98
C ALA A 21 -13.86 9.07 6.40
N ASN A 22 -13.30 8.37 7.39
CA ASN A 22 -13.63 8.57 8.79
C ASN A 22 -13.15 9.93 9.32
N ALA A 23 -12.04 10.47 8.77
CA ALA A 23 -11.49 11.75 9.18
C ALA A 23 -12.08 12.96 8.44
N ARG A 24 -12.57 12.77 7.21
CA ARG A 24 -13.05 13.85 6.35
C ARG A 24 -13.95 13.35 5.22
N SER A 25 -14.87 14.20 4.77
CA SER A 25 -15.69 13.93 3.60
C SER A 25 -14.82 13.75 2.34
N ILE A 26 -15.06 12.66 1.61
CA ILE A 26 -14.39 12.37 0.34
C ILE A 26 -15.29 12.87 -0.79
N GLN A 27 -14.80 13.86 -1.55
CA GLN A 27 -15.42 14.25 -2.81
C GLN A 27 -14.52 13.90 -3.99
N VAL A 28 -15.01 13.00 -4.83
CA VAL A 28 -14.36 12.60 -6.09
C VAL A 28 -14.88 13.50 -7.21
N GLN A 29 -13.97 14.06 -7.99
CA GLN A 29 -14.30 14.86 -9.18
C GLN A 29 -13.67 14.23 -10.42
N PRO A 30 -14.39 14.15 -11.55
CA PRO A 30 -13.81 13.68 -12.79
C PRO A 30 -12.62 14.53 -13.22
N LEU A 31 -11.53 13.88 -13.59
CA LEU A 31 -10.36 14.54 -14.17
C LEU A 31 -10.47 14.53 -15.70
N LYS A 32 -9.97 15.59 -16.34
CA LYS A 32 -9.85 15.69 -17.80
C LYS A 32 -8.38 15.91 -18.16
N CYS A 33 -7.89 15.27 -19.22
CA CYS A 33 -6.49 15.41 -19.66
C CYS A 33 -6.11 16.86 -20.02
N SER A 34 -7.08 17.67 -20.46
CA SER A 34 -6.90 19.09 -20.80
C SER A 34 -7.02 20.04 -19.61
N ALA A 35 -7.44 19.57 -18.42
CA ALA A 35 -7.56 20.41 -17.24
C ALA A 35 -6.19 20.59 -16.56
N PRO A 36 -5.95 21.74 -15.89
CA PRO A 36 -4.76 21.91 -15.06
C PRO A 36 -4.72 20.82 -13.99
N ARG A 37 -3.54 20.24 -13.73
CA ARG A 37 -3.37 19.20 -12.69
C ARG A 37 -3.72 19.77 -11.32
N GLN A 38 -4.87 19.37 -10.76
CA GLN A 38 -5.18 19.58 -9.36
C GLN A 38 -4.88 18.29 -8.57
N ASN A 39 -3.74 18.24 -7.87
CA ASN A 39 -3.28 17.04 -7.15
C ASN A 39 -3.31 17.19 -5.60
N ALA A 40 -3.92 18.24 -5.05
CA ALA A 40 -3.89 18.45 -3.60
C ALA A 40 -4.53 17.29 -2.81
N ARG A 41 -5.51 16.59 -3.39
CA ARG A 41 -6.22 15.47 -2.73
C ARG A 41 -5.45 14.16 -2.79
N GLY A 42 -4.75 13.89 -3.89
CA GLY A 42 -3.95 12.69 -4.09
C GLY A 42 -2.83 12.59 -3.04
N ALA A 43 -2.15 13.72 -2.78
CA ALA A 43 -1.11 13.79 -1.76
C ALA A 43 -1.62 13.41 -0.36
N THR A 44 -2.83 13.82 0.01
CA THR A 44 -3.34 13.45 1.34
C THR A 44 -3.74 11.97 1.43
N LEU A 45 -4.34 11.38 0.40
CA LEU A 45 -4.62 9.94 0.39
C LEU A 45 -3.32 9.14 0.55
N LEU A 46 -2.28 9.54 -0.18
CA LEU A 46 -0.94 8.93 -0.05
C LEU A 46 -0.43 9.01 1.40
N ASN A 47 -0.62 10.13 2.09
CA ASN A 47 -0.23 10.26 3.50
C ASN A 47 -1.00 9.32 4.43
N TYR A 48 -2.31 9.11 4.21
CA TYR A 48 -3.08 8.13 4.97
C TYR A 48 -2.55 6.72 4.73
N MET A 49 -2.33 6.34 3.46
CA MET A 49 -1.74 5.04 3.10
C MET A 49 -0.35 4.86 3.73
N ARG A 50 0.49 5.91 3.76
CA ARG A 50 1.82 5.85 4.38
C ARG A 50 1.79 5.68 5.88
N SER A 51 0.79 6.26 6.54
CA SER A 51 0.61 6.17 7.99
C SER A 51 0.10 4.82 8.46
N MET A 52 -0.25 3.93 7.53
CA MET A 52 -0.65 2.57 7.84
C MET A 52 0.60 1.73 8.07
N THR A 53 0.64 1.08 9.23
CA THR A 53 1.73 0.20 9.66
C THR A 53 1.21 -1.22 9.85
N SER A 54 2.12 -2.18 10.07
CA SER A 54 1.75 -3.54 10.47
C SER A 54 0.81 -3.58 11.69
N GLU A 55 0.92 -2.61 12.59
CA GLU A 55 0.04 -2.45 13.76
C GLU A 55 -1.40 -2.02 13.41
N SER A 56 -1.65 -1.54 12.19
CA SER A 56 -2.99 -1.16 11.74
C SER A 56 -3.90 -2.39 11.46
N GLY A 57 -3.37 -3.61 11.59
CA GLY A 57 -4.17 -4.84 11.70
C GLY A 57 -4.74 -5.40 10.40
N PHE A 58 -4.29 -4.92 9.24
CA PHE A 58 -4.71 -5.45 7.94
C PHE A 58 -3.81 -6.61 7.49
N ALA A 59 -4.43 -7.67 6.97
CA ALA A 59 -3.72 -8.86 6.54
C ALA A 59 -3.14 -8.68 5.12
N THR A 60 -1.83 -8.89 5.00
CA THR A 60 -1.08 -8.82 3.73
C THR A 60 -0.42 -10.17 3.43
N LEU A 61 -0.30 -10.51 2.16
CA LEU A 61 0.28 -11.76 1.68
C LEU A 61 1.81 -11.73 1.57
N THR A 62 2.41 -10.54 1.42
CA THR A 62 3.87 -10.40 1.24
C THR A 62 4.61 -9.89 2.48
N GLY A 63 4.00 -10.05 3.67
CA GLY A 63 4.52 -9.49 4.92
C GLY A 63 4.23 -7.99 5.07
N PRO A 64 4.79 -7.32 6.10
CA PRO A 64 4.48 -5.93 6.41
C PRO A 64 4.61 -4.97 5.22
N VAL A 65 3.65 -4.07 5.07
CA VAL A 65 3.64 -3.02 4.03
C VAL A 65 3.76 -1.67 4.72
N GLU A 66 4.99 -1.18 4.82
CA GLU A 66 5.36 0.10 5.44
C GLU A 66 6.28 0.87 4.50
N PHE A 67 6.37 2.20 4.64
CA PHE A 67 7.14 3.04 3.72
C PHE A 67 8.09 4.01 4.43
N ASP A 68 9.29 4.15 3.89
CA ASP A 68 10.29 5.11 4.34
C ASP A 68 9.97 6.56 3.90
N ALA A 69 10.89 7.49 4.20
CA ALA A 69 10.82 8.89 3.81
C ALA A 69 10.71 9.12 2.28
N GLN A 70 11.20 8.18 1.49
CA GLN A 70 11.25 8.22 0.03
C GLN A 70 10.19 7.35 -0.65
N TRP A 71 9.19 6.86 0.10
CA TRP A 71 8.11 6.00 -0.41
C TRP A 71 8.57 4.63 -0.91
N ARG A 72 9.69 4.13 -0.39
CA ARG A 72 10.14 2.76 -0.63
C ARG A 72 9.62 1.87 0.47
N ARG A 73 9.27 0.62 0.12
CA ARG A 73 8.86 -0.36 1.12
C ARG A 73 10.00 -0.56 2.12
N SER A 74 9.69 -0.44 3.40
CA SER A 74 10.62 -0.59 4.53
C SER A 74 10.11 -1.64 5.51
N ASN A 75 10.96 -2.03 6.46
CA ASN A 75 10.60 -2.95 7.55
C ASN A 75 9.98 -4.29 7.07
N PHE A 76 10.56 -4.85 6.01
CA PHE A 76 10.16 -6.15 5.45
C PHE A 76 11.29 -7.15 5.54
N THR A 77 10.94 -8.43 5.52
CA THR A 77 11.89 -9.55 5.53
C THR A 77 11.89 -10.22 4.17
N LEU A 78 13.07 -10.57 3.68
CA LEU A 78 13.23 -11.49 2.57
C LEU A 78 13.68 -12.84 3.12
N VAL A 79 12.95 -13.88 2.75
CA VAL A 79 13.33 -15.25 3.08
C VAL A 79 14.21 -15.76 1.95
N ALA A 80 15.46 -16.10 2.27
CA ALA A 80 16.32 -16.84 1.36
C ALA A 80 15.93 -18.32 1.42
N TYR A 81 15.74 -18.93 0.27
CA TYR A 81 15.40 -20.35 0.17
C TYR A 81 16.55 -21.11 -0.48
N GLU A 82 16.89 -22.27 0.07
CA GLU A 82 17.77 -23.25 -0.55
C GLU A 82 16.97 -24.12 -1.52
N LEU A 83 17.47 -24.25 -2.75
CA LEU A 83 16.91 -25.19 -3.73
C LEU A 83 17.39 -26.61 -3.41
N THR A 84 16.45 -27.52 -3.20
CA THR A 84 16.69 -28.94 -2.97
C THR A 84 15.95 -29.80 -4.01
N ARG A 85 16.18 -31.11 -4.00
CA ARG A 85 15.43 -32.04 -4.87
C ARG A 85 13.94 -32.09 -4.57
N ALA A 86 13.54 -31.75 -3.34
CA ALA A 86 12.15 -31.76 -2.89
C ALA A 86 11.45 -30.40 -3.06
N GLY A 87 12.13 -29.37 -3.57
CA GLY A 87 11.62 -28.02 -3.71
C GLY A 87 12.50 -27.00 -3.00
N PHE A 88 11.91 -26.14 -2.19
CA PHE A 88 12.60 -25.05 -1.49
C PHE A 88 12.56 -25.27 0.02
N ASN A 89 13.73 -25.21 0.67
CA ASN A 89 13.85 -25.19 2.12
C ASN A 89 14.21 -23.76 2.57
N GLN A 90 13.63 -23.33 3.69
CA GLN A 90 13.94 -22.06 4.34
C GLN A 90 15.11 -22.22 5.30
#